data_AF-A0A258BHF1-F1
#
_entry.id   AF-A0A258BHF1-F1
#
_cell.length_a   1.000
_cell.length_b   1.000
_cell.length_c   1.000
_cell.angle_alpha   90.00
_cell.angle_beta   90.00
_cell.angle_gamma   90.00
#
_symmetry.space_group_name_H-M   'P 1'
#
loop_
_entity.id
_entity.type
_entity.pdbx_description
1 polymer ?
#
loop_
_entity_poly.entity_id
_entity_poly.type
_entity_poly.pdbx_seq_one_letter_code
_entity_poly.pdbx_strand_id
1 'polypeptide(L)'
;LRGKDSTVYGVPDLNAATLDTRQAEGQQVRSFQIAIARLSKRPELAKALIHKPGPLYDDPSRHDDLADVYRRGLEEVGRLLTGVRAAPS
;
A
#
# COMPACT_ATOMS: atom_id res chain seq x y z
N LEU A 1 9.76 27.37 -21.25
CA LEU A 1 10.47 26.98 -20.01
C LEU A 1 9.44 26.36 -19.07
N ARG A 2 9.51 25.06 -18.76
CA ARG A 2 8.63 24.48 -17.73
C ARG A 2 9.01 25.13 -16.40
N GLY A 3 8.04 25.74 -15.71
CA GLY A 3 8.25 26.34 -14.39
C GLY A 3 8.76 25.31 -13.38
N LYS A 4 9.43 25.77 -12.31
CA LYS A 4 9.86 24.89 -11.21
C LYS A 4 8.63 24.18 -10.63
N ASP A 5 8.70 22.86 -10.59
CA ASP A 5 7.69 22.03 -9.96
C ASP A 5 7.79 22.15 -8.44
N SER A 6 6.74 22.64 -7.80
CA SER A 6 6.66 22.77 -6.34
C SER A 6 5.92 21.61 -5.68
N THR A 7 5.57 20.57 -6.43
CA THR A 7 4.86 19.40 -5.89
C THR A 7 5.76 18.61 -4.96
N VAL A 8 5.31 18.42 -3.72
CA VAL A 8 5.96 17.54 -2.76
C VAL A 8 5.53 16.11 -3.07
N TYR A 9 6.46 15.28 -3.55
CA TYR A 9 6.17 13.91 -4.00
C TYR A 9 6.24 12.83 -2.91
N GLY A 10 6.45 13.21 -1.64
CA GLY A 10 6.51 12.22 -0.56
C GLY A 10 6.78 12.80 0.82
N VAL A 11 6.83 11.91 1.81
CA VAL A 11 7.16 12.22 3.20
C VAL A 11 8.65 11.91 3.42
N PRO A 12 9.49 12.89 3.78
CA PRO A 12 10.93 12.68 3.95
C PRO A 12 11.29 11.65 5.03
N ASP A 13 10.52 11.62 6.12
CA ASP A 13 10.68 10.67 7.21
C ASP A 13 9.31 10.25 7.75
N LEU A 14 8.94 8.99 7.51
CA LEU A 14 7.67 8.41 7.94
C LEU A 14 7.57 8.24 9.46
N ASN A 15 8.69 8.30 10.19
CA ASN A 15 8.73 8.13 11.64
C ASN A 15 8.83 9.45 12.40
N ALA A 16 9.02 10.59 11.71
CA ALA A 16 9.19 11.89 12.34
C ALA A 16 8.00 12.33 13.21
N ALA A 17 6.78 11.91 12.82
CA ALA A 17 5.56 12.19 13.57
C ALA A 17 4.49 11.13 13.29
N THR A 18 3.42 11.13 14.07
CA THR A 18 2.20 10.41 13.72
C THR A 18 1.54 11.10 12.53
N LEU A 19 1.29 10.35 11.45
CA LEU A 19 0.62 10.85 10.26
C LEU A 19 -0.89 10.96 10.51
N ASP A 20 -1.45 12.15 10.27
CA ASP A 20 -2.88 12.40 10.45
C ASP A 20 -3.70 11.68 9.37
N THR A 21 -4.55 10.73 9.77
CA THR A 21 -5.42 9.98 8.84
C THR A 21 -6.52 10.81 8.18
N ARG A 22 -6.70 12.07 8.59
CA ARG A 22 -7.54 13.06 7.90
C ARG A 22 -6.83 13.74 6.72
N GLN A 23 -5.51 13.55 6.60
CA GLN A 23 -4.68 14.02 5.50
C GLN A 23 -4.33 12.87 4.55
N ALA A 24 -3.86 13.21 3.34
CA ALA A 24 -3.63 12.24 2.28
C ALA A 24 -2.60 11.17 2.67
N GLU A 25 -1.47 11.57 3.23
CA GLU A 25 -0.37 10.69 3.62
C GLU A 25 -0.80 9.70 4.69
N GLY A 26 -1.49 10.18 5.73
CA GLY A 26 -2.02 9.32 6.79
C GLY A 26 -3.09 8.37 6.29
N GLN A 27 -3.96 8.79 5.36
CA GLN A 27 -4.95 7.91 4.73
C GLN A 27 -4.26 6.79 3.94
N GLN A 28 -3.24 7.09 3.15
CA GLN A 28 -2.51 6.10 2.36
C GLN A 28 -1.77 5.11 3.26
N VAL A 29 -0.98 5.61 4.22
CA VAL A 29 -0.23 4.75 5.16
C VAL A 29 -1.18 3.86 5.96
N ARG A 30 -2.28 4.40 6.48
CA ARG A 30 -3.26 3.61 7.23
C ARG A 30 -3.91 2.54 6.36
N SER A 31 -4.18 2.84 5.10
CA SER A 31 -4.75 1.88 4.14
C SER A 31 -3.80 0.71 3.89
N PHE A 32 -2.50 0.98 3.72
CA PHE A 32 -1.48 -0.07 3.61
C PHE A 32 -1.40 -0.90 4.90
N GLN A 33 -1.33 -0.27 6.07
CA GLN A 33 -1.28 -0.99 7.35
C GLN A 33 -2.47 -1.95 7.52
N ILE A 34 -3.69 -1.53 7.15
CA ILE A 34 -4.87 -2.38 7.17
C ILE A 34 -4.77 -3.53 6.16
N ALA A 35 -4.34 -3.24 4.93
CA ALA A 35 -4.21 -4.25 3.88
C ALA A 35 -3.17 -5.33 4.26
N ILE A 36 -2.01 -4.90 4.76
CA ILE A 36 -0.93 -5.77 5.24
C ILE A 36 -1.42 -6.63 6.39
N ALA A 37 -2.01 -6.04 7.43
CA ALA A 37 -2.51 -6.80 8.58
C ALA A 37 -3.58 -7.83 8.19
N ARG A 38 -4.44 -7.50 7.22
CA ARG A 38 -5.44 -8.41 6.68
C ARG A 38 -4.80 -9.56 5.90
N LEU A 39 -3.81 -9.26 5.06
CA LEU A 39 -3.15 -10.26 4.22
C LEU A 39 -2.23 -11.18 5.03
N SER A 40 -1.50 -10.66 6.03
CA SER A 40 -0.66 -11.49 6.91
C SER A 40 -1.46 -12.53 7.69
N LYS A 41 -2.72 -12.23 8.03
CA LYS A 41 -3.62 -13.18 8.70
C LYS A 41 -4.24 -14.20 7.74
N ARG A 42 -4.33 -13.86 6.46
CA ARG A 42 -5.02 -14.63 5.42
C ARG A 42 -4.34 -14.46 4.06
N PRO A 43 -3.16 -15.08 3.85
CA PRO A 43 -2.38 -14.89 2.63
C PRO A 43 -3.11 -15.34 1.36
N GLU A 44 -4.05 -16.28 1.48
CA GLU A 44 -4.87 -16.79 0.38
C GLU A 44 -5.77 -15.71 -0.24
N LEU A 45 -6.04 -14.62 0.49
CA LEU A 45 -6.81 -13.49 -0.04
C LEU A 45 -6.13 -12.81 -1.23
N ALA A 46 -4.81 -12.96 -1.41
CA ALA A 46 -4.11 -12.36 -2.54
C ALA A 46 -4.77 -12.72 -3.88
N LYS A 47 -5.20 -13.96 -4.06
CA LYS A 47 -5.89 -14.44 -5.28
C LYS A 47 -7.19 -13.68 -5.56
N ALA A 48 -7.92 -13.28 -4.52
CA ALA A 48 -9.13 -12.47 -4.68
C ALA A 48 -8.80 -10.98 -4.84
N LEU A 49 -7.80 -10.48 -4.11
CA LEU A 49 -7.48 -9.05 -4.02
C LEU A 49 -6.85 -8.50 -5.29
N ILE A 50 -6.17 -9.31 -6.11
CA ILE A 50 -5.64 -8.85 -7.41
C ILE A 50 -6.73 -8.36 -8.37
N HIS A 51 -8.00 -8.72 -8.15
CA HIS A 51 -9.13 -8.28 -8.97
C HIS A 51 -9.78 -6.99 -8.50
N LYS A 52 -9.30 -6.37 -7.41
CA LYS A 52 -9.84 -5.09 -6.90
C LYS A 52 -9.83 -3.96 -7.93
N PRO A 53 -8.78 -3.77 -8.74
CA PRO A 53 -8.76 -2.73 -9.77
C PRO A 53 -9.70 -3.02 -10.95
N GLY A 54 -10.07 -4.28 -11.16
CA GLY A 54 -10.88 -4.74 -12.28
C GLY A 54 -10.63 -6.21 -12.63
N PRO A 55 -11.38 -6.76 -13.59
CA PRO A 55 -11.17 -8.12 -14.06
C PRO A 55 -9.80 -8.29 -14.74
N LEU A 56 -9.25 -9.51 -14.68
CA LEU A 56 -7.96 -9.88 -15.28
C LEU A 56 -8.14 -10.99 -16.33
N TYR A 57 -9.16 -10.88 -17.18
CA TYR A 57 -9.54 -11.96 -18.10
C TYR A 57 -8.52 -12.23 -19.22
N ASP A 58 -7.69 -11.24 -19.53
CA ASP A 58 -6.77 -11.29 -20.66
C ASP A 58 -5.65 -12.34 -20.48
N ASP A 59 -5.29 -12.66 -19.23
CA ASP A 59 -4.26 -13.67 -18.94
C ASP A 59 -4.50 -14.42 -17.61
N PRO A 60 -5.44 -15.39 -17.59
CA PRO A 60 -5.73 -16.22 -16.42
C PRO A 60 -4.53 -17.04 -15.95
N SER A 61 -3.60 -17.38 -16.86
CA SER A 61 -2.44 -18.21 -16.55
C SER A 61 -1.47 -17.55 -15.58
N ARG A 62 -1.49 -16.20 -15.50
CA ARG A 62 -0.62 -15.40 -14.64
C ARG A 62 -1.24 -15.01 -13.30
N HIS A 63 -2.48 -15.40 -13.01
CA HIS A 63 -3.17 -14.94 -11.78
C HIS A 63 -2.44 -15.35 -10.51
N ASP A 64 -1.89 -16.56 -10.46
CA ASP A 64 -1.13 -17.03 -9.29
C ASP A 64 0.18 -16.23 -9.12
N ASP A 65 0.88 -15.91 -10.21
CA ASP A 65 2.09 -15.06 -10.17
C ASP A 65 1.76 -13.64 -9.72
N LEU A 66 0.65 -13.07 -10.22
CA LEU A 66 0.19 -11.74 -9.81
C LEU A 66 -0.21 -11.70 -8.34
N ALA A 67 -0.86 -12.75 -7.85
CA ALA A 67 -1.21 -12.88 -6.43
C ALA A 67 0.06 -12.96 -5.57
N ASP A 68 1.08 -13.68 -6.01
CA ASP A 68 2.36 -13.77 -5.30
C ASP A 68 3.10 -12.41 -5.28
N VAL A 69 3.13 -11.70 -6.42
CA VAL A 69 3.68 -10.33 -6.50
C VAL A 69 2.94 -9.39 -5.55
N TYR A 70 1.60 -9.41 -5.55
CA TYR A 70 0.78 -8.59 -4.66
C TYR A 70 1.10 -8.87 -3.19
N ARG A 71 1.22 -10.15 -2.82
CA ARG A 71 1.54 -10.57 -1.45
C ARG A 71 2.93 -10.11 -1.03
N ARG A 72 3.96 -10.43 -1.82
CA ARG A 72 5.35 -10.04 -1.51
C ARG A 72 5.51 -8.52 -1.48
N GLY A 73 4.83 -7.80 -2.39
CA GLY A 73 4.84 -6.34 -2.42
C GLY A 73 4.28 -5.72 -1.14
N LEU A 74 3.14 -6.22 -0.64
CA LEU A 74 2.61 -5.75 0.64
C LEU A 74 3.51 -6.13 1.83
N GLU A 75 4.14 -7.30 1.81
CA GLU A 75 5.12 -7.67 2.85
C GLU A 75 6.33 -6.72 2.86
N GLU A 76 6.84 -6.34 1.69
CA GLU A 76 7.94 -5.38 1.57
C GLU A 76 7.56 -4.00 2.09
N VAL A 77 6.38 -3.48 1.70
CA VAL A 77 5.84 -2.23 2.25
C VAL A 77 5.64 -2.35 3.76
N GLY A 78 5.22 -3.51 4.28
CA GLY A 78 5.09 -3.74 5.71
C GLY A 78 6.39 -3.58 6.47
N ARG A 79 7.52 -4.01 5.89
CA ARG A 79 8.84 -3.77 6.49
C ARG A 79 9.17 -2.28 6.52
N LEU A 80 8.91 -1.56 5.42
CA LEU A 80 9.12 -0.10 5.32
C LEU A 80 8.28 0.67 6.36
N LEU A 81 7.07 0.21 6.64
CA LEU A 81 6.15 0.85 7.58
C LEU A 81 6.35 0.42 9.05
N THR A 82 7.40 -0.33 9.37
CA THR A 82 7.71 -0.71 10.75
C THR A 82 7.96 0.54 11.60
N GLY A 83 7.19 0.71 12.68
CA GLY A 83 7.30 1.87 13.59
C GLY A 83 6.48 3.10 13.17
N VAL A 84 6.01 3.14 11.92
CA VAL A 84 5.22 4.27 11.39
C VAL A 84 3.84 4.31 12.05
N ARG A 85 3.43 5.48 12.55
CA ARG A 85 2.14 5.68 13.22
C ARG A 85 1.21 6.52 12.35
N ALA A 86 -0.03 6.07 12.21
CA ALA A 86 -1.11 6.83 11.56
C ALA A 86 -2.38 6.77 12.41
N ALA A 87 -2.90 7.94 12.81
CA ALA A 87 -4.09 8.10 13.65
C ALA A 87 -4.82 9.42 13.29
N PRO A 88 -6.10 9.61 13.66
CA PRO A 88 -6.72 10.93 13.57
C PRO A 88 -6.01 11.91 14.53
N SER A 89 -5.93 13.17 14.12
CA SER A 89 -5.48 14.29 14.97
C SER A 89 -6.47 14.63 16.08
#